data_AF-A0A2H9SJV9-F1
#
_entry.id   AF-A0A2H9SJV9-F1
#
_cell.length_a   1.000
_cell.length_b   1.000
_cell.length_c   1.000
_cell.angle_alpha   90.00
_cell.angle_beta   90.00
_cell.angle_gamma   90.00
#
_symmetry.space_group_name_H-M   'P 1'
#
loop_
_entity.id
_entity.type
_entity.pdbx_description
1 polymer ?
#
loop_
_entity_poly.entity_id
_entity_poly.type
_entity_poly.pdbx_seq_one_letter_code
_entity_poly.pdbx_strand_id
1 'polypeptide(L)'
;MITSNALLQQKITEYTFAIERYINKRIYKQIERTVSFGIIGLQLMLALSFLWAHPLFNLQNALALIIAYVFADFINGLVHMYMDNNTHYTSFAGPFIAAFHLHHTKHRYQERPLFRVYFDESGTKFWLLGYLVLLALVQTVKPLNTPLYAGFLFFALFSSLAEVSHYWCHNATEENSCILWLQRHGILLSKAHHKAHHGSDNTQYAFLNGMTDPLINVIAGKYCKGYKNHADQHTKRYQKNRY
;
A
#
# COMPACT_ATOMS: atom_id res chain seq x y z
N MET A 1 -34.17 3.62 -15.63
CA MET A 1 -32.71 3.53 -15.87
C MET A 1 -32.08 4.83 -15.45
N ILE A 2 -31.14 4.82 -14.51
CA ILE A 2 -30.35 6.00 -14.16
C ILE A 2 -29.41 6.26 -15.35
N THR A 3 -29.39 7.47 -15.90
CA THR A 3 -28.47 7.82 -17.00
C THR A 3 -27.02 7.78 -16.51
N SER A 4 -26.05 7.53 -17.40
CA SER A 4 -24.62 7.47 -17.05
C SER A 4 -24.13 8.72 -16.30
N ASN A 5 -24.69 9.88 -16.64
CA ASN A 5 -24.39 11.15 -15.98
C ASN A 5 -24.94 11.20 -14.54
N ALA A 6 -26.17 10.73 -14.31
CA ALA A 6 -26.75 10.71 -12.97
C ALA A 6 -26.00 9.74 -12.03
N LEU A 7 -25.53 8.59 -12.52
CA LEU A 7 -24.70 7.67 -11.75
C LEU A 7 -23.34 8.29 -11.40
N LEU A 8 -22.70 8.99 -12.36
CA LEU A 8 -21.44 9.69 -12.12
C LEU A 8 -21.60 10.79 -11.05
N GLN A 9 -22.67 11.60 -11.14
CA GLN A 9 -22.94 12.63 -10.12
C GLN A 9 -23.16 12.01 -8.73
N GLN A 10 -23.94 10.93 -8.65
CA GLN A 10 -24.12 10.21 -7.39
C GLN A 10 -22.76 9.78 -6.81
N LYS A 11 -21.88 9.19 -7.62
CA LYS A 11 -20.56 8.75 -7.16
C LYS A 11 -19.64 9.89 -6.74
N ILE A 12 -19.72 11.05 -7.40
CA ILE A 12 -19.02 12.27 -6.97
C ILE A 12 -19.53 12.72 -5.60
N THR A 13 -20.84 12.69 -5.36
CA THR A 13 -21.43 13.05 -4.05
C THR A 13 -20.99 12.07 -2.96
N GLU A 14 -21.04 10.76 -3.22
CA GLU A 14 -20.59 9.73 -2.29
C GLU A 14 -19.10 9.90 -1.94
N TYR A 15 -18.24 10.10 -2.95
CA TYR A 15 -16.81 10.39 -2.78
C TYR A 15 -16.60 11.64 -1.93
N THR A 16 -17.27 12.75 -2.26
CA THR A 16 -17.15 14.04 -1.57
C THR A 16 -17.50 13.89 -0.09
N PHE A 17 -18.61 13.21 0.23
CA PHE A 17 -18.99 12.96 1.61
C PHE A 17 -17.94 12.12 2.35
N ALA A 18 -17.43 11.05 1.71
CA ALA A 18 -16.44 10.17 2.30
C ALA A 18 -15.11 10.89 2.58
N ILE A 19 -14.59 11.68 1.63
CA ILE A 19 -13.33 12.40 1.78
C ILE A 19 -13.45 13.55 2.79
N GLU A 20 -14.55 14.30 2.81
CA GLU A 20 -14.78 15.32 3.83
C GLU A 20 -14.88 14.71 5.23
N ARG A 21 -15.52 13.54 5.35
CA ARG A 21 -15.57 12.81 6.60
C ARG A 21 -14.17 12.36 7.05
N TYR A 22 -13.34 11.89 6.13
CA TYR A 22 -11.95 11.52 6.40
C TYR A 22 -11.12 12.71 6.89
N ILE A 23 -11.21 13.85 6.19
CA ILE A 23 -10.43 15.06 6.49
C ILE A 23 -10.87 15.72 7.80
N ASN A 24 -12.18 15.86 8.01
CA ASN A 24 -12.71 16.68 9.11
C ASN A 24 -12.82 15.92 10.44
N LYS A 25 -12.88 14.58 10.43
CA LYS A 25 -13.01 13.79 11.67
C LYS A 25 -11.66 13.21 12.11
N ARG A 26 -11.18 13.67 13.27
CA ARG A 26 -9.93 13.18 13.91
C ARG A 26 -9.89 11.67 14.13
N ILE A 27 -11.05 11.02 14.23
CA ILE A 27 -11.15 9.56 14.44
C ILE A 27 -10.40 8.75 13.37
N TYR A 28 -10.39 9.19 12.10
CA TYR A 28 -9.68 8.47 11.03
C TYR A 28 -8.16 8.49 11.24
N LYS A 29 -7.62 9.64 11.66
CA LYS A 29 -6.21 9.76 12.03
C LYS A 29 -5.85 9.02 13.31
N GLN A 30 -6.78 8.91 14.26
CA GLN A 30 -6.57 8.07 15.43
C GLN A 30 -6.55 6.59 15.07
N ILE A 31 -7.48 6.13 14.22
CA ILE A 31 -7.51 4.76 13.71
C ILE A 31 -6.20 4.41 13.01
N GLU A 32 -5.75 5.25 12.06
CA GLU A 32 -4.48 5.03 11.34
C GLU A 32 -3.31 4.91 12.32
N ARG A 33 -3.20 5.84 13.29
CA ARG A 33 -2.13 5.79 14.30
C ARG A 33 -2.17 4.52 15.14
N THR A 34 -3.35 4.12 15.60
CA THR A 34 -3.52 2.88 16.38
C THR A 34 -3.09 1.66 15.57
N VAL A 35 -3.47 1.61 14.29
CA VAL A 35 -3.06 0.54 13.36
C VAL A 35 -1.55 0.56 13.14
N SER A 36 -0.93 1.72 12.93
CA SER A 36 0.52 1.87 12.81
C SER A 36 1.25 1.35 14.05
N PHE A 37 0.80 1.73 15.24
CA PHE A 37 1.37 1.23 16.50
C PHE A 37 1.24 -0.29 16.60
N GLY A 38 0.09 -0.85 16.22
CA GLY A 38 -0.13 -2.29 16.19
C GLY A 38 0.82 -3.01 15.22
N ILE A 39 0.93 -2.52 13.99
CA ILE A 39 1.79 -3.12 12.95
C ILE A 39 3.26 -3.06 13.36
N ILE A 40 3.76 -1.89 13.74
CA ILE A 40 5.17 -1.71 14.09
C ILE A 40 5.51 -2.44 15.39
N GLY A 41 4.61 -2.39 16.39
CA GLY A 41 4.79 -3.12 17.64
C GLY A 41 4.86 -4.63 17.41
N LEU A 42 3.97 -5.20 16.59
CA LEU A 42 3.99 -6.62 16.26
C LEU A 42 5.19 -7.00 15.39
N GLN A 43 5.57 -6.18 14.40
CA GLN A 43 6.79 -6.39 13.61
C GLN A 43 8.02 -6.43 14.51
N LEU A 44 8.15 -5.48 15.44
CA LEU A 44 9.27 -5.41 16.38
C LEU A 44 9.28 -6.62 17.32
N MET A 45 8.13 -6.93 17.94
CA MET A 45 8.01 -8.08 18.85
C MET A 45 8.37 -9.40 18.15
N LEU A 46 7.82 -9.63 16.96
CA LEU A 46 8.08 -10.84 16.18
C LEU A 46 9.55 -10.87 15.72
N ALA A 47 10.09 -9.76 15.23
CA ALA A 47 11.50 -9.68 14.85
C ALA A 47 12.43 -9.98 16.03
N LEU A 48 12.22 -9.36 17.20
CA LEU A 48 13.03 -9.63 18.39
C LEU A 48 12.92 -11.10 18.83
N SER A 49 11.72 -11.68 18.81
CA SER A 49 11.53 -13.11 19.12
C SER A 49 12.26 -14.02 18.13
N PHE A 50 12.26 -13.67 16.84
CA PHE A 50 12.98 -14.40 15.80
C PHE A 50 14.50 -14.34 16.03
N LEU A 51 15.03 -13.14 16.25
CA LEU A 51 16.46 -12.90 16.49
C LEU A 51 16.97 -13.62 17.74
N TRP A 52 16.12 -13.73 18.77
CA TRP A 52 16.45 -14.44 20.00
C TRP A 52 16.55 -15.95 19.80
N ALA A 53 15.65 -16.53 18.99
CA ALA A 53 15.50 -17.97 18.87
C ALA A 53 16.24 -18.59 17.66
N HIS A 54 16.61 -17.78 16.66
CA HIS A 54 17.05 -18.28 15.37
C HIS A 54 18.23 -17.49 14.79
N PRO A 55 19.17 -18.17 14.09
CA PRO A 55 20.21 -17.48 13.36
C PRO A 55 19.61 -16.73 12.17
N LEU A 56 19.99 -15.47 11.98
CA LEU A 56 19.56 -14.65 10.83
C LEU A 56 20.08 -15.22 9.51
N PHE A 57 21.39 -15.47 9.44
CA PHE A 57 22.08 -15.72 8.18
C PHE A 57 22.30 -17.23 7.98
N ASN A 58 21.34 -17.84 7.29
CA ASN A 58 21.50 -19.15 6.68
C ASN A 58 20.86 -19.13 5.28
N LEU A 59 21.21 -20.11 4.44
CA LEU A 59 20.73 -20.17 3.05
C LEU A 59 19.19 -20.23 2.96
N GLN A 60 18.54 -20.96 3.86
CA GLN A 60 17.08 -21.10 3.84
C GLN A 60 16.37 -19.78 4.15
N ASN A 61 16.88 -19.01 5.11
CA ASN A 61 16.37 -17.68 5.43
C ASN A 61 16.64 -16.68 4.30
N ALA A 62 17.78 -16.79 3.62
CA ALA A 62 18.07 -15.96 2.45
C ALA A 62 17.08 -16.24 1.31
N LEU A 63 16.75 -17.50 1.06
CA LEU A 63 15.72 -17.88 0.10
C LEU A 63 14.33 -17.38 0.54
N ALA A 64 14.00 -17.54 1.83
CA ALA A 64 12.74 -17.04 2.39
C ALA A 64 12.62 -15.51 2.24
N LEU A 65 13.71 -14.76 2.41
CA LEU A 65 13.77 -13.32 2.21
C LEU A 65 13.46 -12.95 0.76
N ILE A 66 14.09 -13.61 -0.22
CA ILE A 66 13.86 -13.34 -1.65
C ILE A 66 12.40 -13.65 -2.03
N ILE A 67 11.87 -14.80 -1.59
CA ILE A 67 10.48 -15.18 -1.86
C ILE A 67 9.53 -14.17 -1.22
N ALA A 68 9.76 -13.80 0.04
CA ALA A 68 8.94 -12.83 0.74
C ALA A 68 8.97 -11.44 0.11
N TYR A 69 10.11 -11.03 -0.45
CA TYR A 69 10.28 -9.76 -1.14
C TYR A 69 9.44 -9.70 -2.43
N VAL A 70 9.51 -10.75 -3.27
CA VAL A 70 8.68 -10.85 -4.48
C VAL A 70 7.20 -10.98 -4.10
N PHE A 71 6.87 -11.78 -3.10
CA PHE A 71 5.48 -11.99 -2.68
C PHE A 71 4.87 -10.72 -2.05
N ALA A 72 5.66 -9.93 -1.32
CA ALA A 72 5.23 -8.64 -0.81
C ALA A 72 4.91 -7.67 -1.96
N ASP A 73 5.76 -7.58 -2.99
CA ASP A 73 5.47 -6.78 -4.19
C ASP A 73 4.12 -7.19 -4.81
N PHE A 74 3.89 -8.49 -4.96
CA PHE A 74 2.64 -9.02 -5.53
C PHE A 74 1.40 -8.69 -4.69
N ILE A 75 1.40 -9.02 -3.39
CA ILE A 75 0.22 -8.80 -2.54
C ILE A 75 -0.09 -7.32 -2.37
N ASN A 76 0.94 -6.48 -2.19
CA ASN A 76 0.72 -5.04 -2.12
C ASN A 76 0.18 -4.51 -3.43
N GLY A 77 0.67 -4.97 -4.59
CA GLY A 77 0.11 -4.64 -5.89
C GLY A 77 -1.34 -5.08 -6.08
N LEU A 78 -1.74 -6.26 -5.63
CA LEU A 78 -3.15 -6.69 -5.65
C LEU A 78 -4.04 -5.82 -4.77
N VAL A 79 -3.57 -5.45 -3.58
CA VAL A 79 -4.30 -4.54 -2.68
C VAL A 79 -4.43 -3.15 -3.32
N HIS A 80 -3.37 -2.64 -3.95
CA HIS A 80 -3.39 -1.38 -4.70
C HIS A 80 -4.43 -1.43 -5.82
N MET A 81 -4.36 -2.46 -6.68
CA MET A 81 -5.31 -2.71 -7.75
C MET A 81 -6.75 -2.73 -7.26
N TYR A 82 -7.01 -3.43 -6.15
CA TYR A 82 -8.34 -3.47 -5.54
C TYR A 82 -8.77 -2.07 -5.07
N MET A 83 -7.90 -1.36 -4.35
CA MET A 83 -8.22 -0.04 -3.79
C MET A 83 -8.54 0.98 -4.89
N ASP A 84 -7.76 1.03 -5.97
CA ASP A 84 -7.99 1.93 -7.11
C ASP A 84 -9.33 1.72 -7.81
N ASN A 85 -9.76 0.46 -7.91
CA ASN A 85 -10.98 0.11 -8.63
C ASN A 85 -12.21 0.11 -7.71
N ASN A 86 -12.05 0.29 -6.40
CA ASN A 86 -13.12 0.21 -5.43
C ASN A 86 -13.83 1.55 -5.25
N THR A 87 -15.08 1.66 -5.71
CA THR A 87 -15.88 2.90 -5.55
C THR A 87 -17.01 2.78 -4.51
N HIS A 88 -16.83 1.92 -3.50
CA HIS A 88 -17.78 1.73 -2.39
C HIS A 88 -17.60 2.76 -1.28
N TYR A 89 -17.72 4.04 -1.61
CA TYR A 89 -17.51 5.18 -0.69
C TYR A 89 -18.52 5.26 0.47
N THR A 90 -19.69 4.62 0.35
CA THR A 90 -20.71 4.57 1.39
C THR A 90 -20.43 3.51 2.46
N SER A 91 -19.45 2.63 2.24
CA SER A 91 -19.06 1.60 3.20
C SER A 91 -18.30 2.19 4.40
N PHE A 92 -18.10 1.37 5.44
CA PHE A 92 -17.25 1.74 6.58
C PHE A 92 -15.82 2.11 6.15
N ALA A 93 -15.26 1.41 5.16
CA ALA A 93 -13.94 1.68 4.60
C ALA A 93 -13.93 2.85 3.60
N GLY A 94 -15.11 3.33 3.18
CA GLY A 94 -15.30 4.37 2.16
C GLY A 94 -14.43 5.62 2.33
N PRO A 95 -14.31 6.19 3.55
CA PRO A 95 -13.42 7.33 3.80
C PRO A 95 -11.94 7.03 3.54
N PHE A 96 -11.45 5.82 3.84
CA PHE A 96 -10.08 5.41 3.54
C PHE A 96 -9.88 5.16 2.04
N ILE A 97 -10.87 4.58 1.37
CA ILE A 97 -10.88 4.40 -0.09
C ILE A 97 -10.87 5.76 -0.80
N ALA A 98 -11.67 6.72 -0.35
CA ALA A 98 -11.68 8.06 -0.92
C ALA A 98 -10.34 8.79 -0.66
N ALA A 99 -9.77 8.64 0.54
CA ALA A 99 -8.44 9.18 0.85
C ALA A 99 -7.34 8.55 -0.02
N PHE A 100 -7.48 7.24 -0.30
CA PHE A 100 -6.65 6.55 -1.27
C PHE A 100 -6.81 7.22 -2.64
N HIS A 101 -7.96 7.26 -3.29
CA HIS A 101 -8.04 7.88 -4.64
C HIS A 101 -7.59 9.35 -4.71
N LEU A 102 -7.72 10.12 -3.64
CA LEU A 102 -7.18 11.49 -3.60
C LEU A 102 -5.66 11.51 -3.84
N HIS A 103 -4.95 10.44 -3.49
CA HIS A 103 -3.50 10.32 -3.66
C HIS A 103 -3.05 10.40 -5.13
N HIS A 104 -3.85 9.97 -6.10
CA HIS A 104 -3.52 10.06 -7.55
C HIS A 104 -3.31 11.50 -8.03
N THR A 105 -3.85 12.46 -7.30
CA THR A 105 -3.70 13.88 -7.62
C THR A 105 -2.50 14.53 -6.94
N LYS A 106 -1.83 13.82 -6.04
CA LYS A 106 -0.67 14.30 -5.29
C LYS A 106 0.60 13.85 -6.00
N HIS A 107 1.20 14.73 -6.80
CA HIS A 107 2.45 14.43 -7.47
C HIS A 107 3.67 14.41 -6.52
N ARG A 108 3.59 15.13 -5.40
CA ARG A 108 4.63 15.19 -4.36
C ARG A 108 3.98 15.14 -2.97
N TYR A 109 4.54 14.36 -2.06
CA TYR A 109 4.15 14.34 -0.66
C TYR A 109 4.92 15.35 0.17
N GLN A 110 4.40 15.67 1.36
CA GLN A 110 5.15 16.44 2.35
C GLN A 110 6.43 15.68 2.74
N GLU A 111 7.54 16.41 2.81
CA GLU A 111 8.81 15.85 3.27
C GLU A 111 8.74 15.47 4.75
N ARG A 112 9.13 14.23 5.05
CA ARG A 112 9.09 13.66 6.39
C ARG A 112 10.27 12.70 6.58
N PRO A 113 10.79 12.55 7.81
CA PRO A 113 11.78 11.52 8.10
C PRO A 113 11.29 10.12 7.73
N LEU A 114 12.20 9.24 7.31
CA LEU A 114 11.86 7.90 6.83
C LEU A 114 11.03 7.08 7.82
N PHE A 115 11.39 7.10 9.10
CA PHE A 115 10.66 6.38 10.15
C PHE A 115 9.23 6.91 10.30
N ARG A 116 9.02 8.21 10.08
CA ARG A 116 7.71 8.85 10.16
C ARG A 116 6.84 8.44 8.98
N VAL A 117 7.43 8.33 7.79
CA VAL A 117 6.75 7.79 6.60
C VAL A 117 6.36 6.33 6.85
N TYR A 118 7.31 5.49 7.25
CA TYR A 118 7.05 4.07 7.57
C TYR A 118 5.91 3.92 8.60
N PHE A 119 5.92 4.76 9.64
CA PHE A 119 4.86 4.78 10.64
C PHE A 119 3.52 5.21 10.06
N ASP A 120 3.45 6.39 9.44
CA ASP A 120 2.19 6.98 8.99
C ASP A 120 1.54 6.12 7.88
N GLU A 121 2.31 5.63 6.92
CA GLU A 121 1.79 4.85 5.79
C GLU A 121 1.42 3.41 6.18
N SER A 122 2.00 2.86 7.25
CA SER A 122 1.55 1.56 7.78
C SER A 122 0.11 1.63 8.32
N GLY A 123 -0.37 2.81 8.72
CA GLY A 123 -1.65 2.97 9.42
C GLY A 123 -2.89 2.65 8.59
N THR A 124 -2.76 2.62 7.27
CA THR A 124 -3.86 2.27 6.36
C THR A 124 -3.85 0.79 5.96
N LYS A 125 -2.84 0.01 6.38
CA LYS A 125 -2.71 -1.43 6.09
C LYS A 125 -3.46 -2.31 7.09
N PHE A 126 -4.77 -2.14 7.17
CA PHE A 126 -5.62 -2.96 8.06
C PHE A 126 -5.41 -4.47 7.87
N TRP A 127 -5.21 -4.91 6.62
CA TRP A 127 -4.94 -6.32 6.30
C TRP A 127 -3.61 -6.81 6.90
N LEU A 128 -2.59 -5.97 6.94
CA LEU A 128 -1.27 -6.31 7.48
C LEU A 128 -1.32 -6.43 9.00
N LEU A 129 -2.12 -5.59 9.68
CA LEU A 129 -2.38 -5.74 11.11
C LEU A 129 -3.04 -7.09 11.41
N GLY A 130 -4.10 -7.45 10.68
CA GLY A 130 -4.76 -8.75 10.84
C GLY A 130 -3.81 -9.93 10.58
N TYR A 131 -3.00 -9.83 9.53
CA TYR A 131 -1.96 -10.80 9.22
C TYR A 131 -0.93 -10.97 10.35
N LEU A 132 -0.43 -9.87 10.92
CA LEU A 132 0.56 -9.89 12.00
C LEU A 132 -0.02 -10.46 13.30
N VAL A 133 -1.28 -10.13 13.63
CA VAL A 133 -1.99 -10.73 14.76
C VAL A 133 -2.11 -12.24 14.57
N LEU A 134 -2.50 -12.69 13.37
CA LEU A 134 -2.59 -14.12 13.07
C LEU A 134 -1.22 -14.81 13.17
N LEU A 135 -0.16 -14.21 12.63
CA LEU A 135 1.20 -14.75 12.72
C LEU A 135 1.65 -14.89 14.18
N ALA A 136 1.39 -13.88 15.02
CA ALA A 136 1.69 -13.93 16.44
C ALA A 136 0.92 -15.05 17.15
N LEU A 137 -0.38 -15.20 16.88
CA LEU A 137 -1.21 -16.29 17.44
C LEU A 137 -0.75 -17.68 16.97
N VAL A 138 -0.36 -17.81 15.71
CA VAL A 138 0.19 -19.07 15.19
C VAL A 138 1.49 -19.42 15.92
N GLN A 139 2.38 -18.46 16.14
CA GLN A 139 3.63 -18.70 16.87
C GLN A 139 3.42 -19.11 18.33
N THR A 140 2.33 -18.67 18.99
CA THR A 140 2.04 -19.09 20.37
C THR A 140 1.44 -20.50 20.45
N VAL A 141 0.62 -20.90 19.48
CA VAL A 141 -0.06 -22.20 19.48
C VAL A 141 0.80 -23.30 18.85
N LYS A 142 1.45 -22.99 17.72
CA LYS A 142 2.27 -23.92 16.95
C LYS A 142 3.43 -23.16 16.30
N PRO A 143 4.59 -23.06 16.99
CA PRO A 143 5.75 -22.39 16.46
C PRO A 143 6.11 -22.91 15.07
N LEU A 144 6.25 -21.99 14.12
CA LEU A 144 6.63 -22.35 12.76
C LEU A 144 8.11 -22.71 12.74
N ASN A 145 8.52 -23.57 11.80
CA ASN A 145 9.94 -23.78 11.56
C ASN A 145 10.61 -22.47 11.14
N THR A 146 11.92 -22.37 11.38
CA THR A 146 12.69 -21.14 11.18
C THR A 146 12.50 -20.50 9.79
N PRO A 147 12.67 -21.19 8.66
CA PRO A 147 12.56 -20.53 7.35
C PRO A 147 11.13 -20.07 7.04
N LEU A 148 10.11 -20.79 7.48
CA LEU A 148 8.72 -20.38 7.30
C LEU A 148 8.40 -19.15 8.16
N TYR A 149 8.87 -19.13 9.40
CA TYR A 149 8.73 -17.95 10.26
C TYR A 149 9.45 -16.74 9.65
N ALA A 150 10.68 -16.93 9.18
CA ALA A 150 11.48 -15.90 8.51
C ALA A 150 10.73 -15.33 7.29
N GLY A 151 10.20 -16.20 6.41
CA GLY A 151 9.45 -15.78 5.23
C GLY A 151 8.22 -14.94 5.58
N PHE A 152 7.44 -15.37 6.56
CA PHE A 152 6.26 -14.61 7.00
C PHE A 152 6.61 -13.28 7.67
N LEU A 153 7.68 -13.23 8.45
CA LEU A 153 8.18 -11.99 9.05
C LEU A 153 8.71 -11.02 7.98
N PHE A 154 9.57 -11.49 7.07
CA PHE A 154 10.10 -10.68 5.98
C PHE A 154 9.00 -10.16 5.07
N PHE A 155 7.96 -10.96 4.80
CA PHE A 155 6.80 -10.51 4.02
C PHE A 155 6.11 -9.32 4.69
N ALA A 156 5.93 -9.35 6.01
CA ALA A 156 5.34 -8.23 6.73
C ALA A 156 6.21 -6.97 6.67
N LEU A 157 7.52 -7.13 6.86
CA LEU A 157 8.47 -6.01 6.83
C LEU A 157 8.53 -5.39 5.43
N PHE A 158 8.63 -6.21 4.38
CA PHE A 158 8.64 -5.74 3.00
C PHE A 158 7.30 -5.14 2.57
N SER A 159 6.19 -5.61 3.14
CA SER A 159 4.90 -4.97 2.91
C SER A 159 4.87 -3.53 3.43
N SER A 160 5.40 -3.24 4.62
CA SER A 160 5.54 -1.85 5.08
C SER A 160 6.59 -1.08 4.27
N LEU A 161 7.70 -1.73 3.87
CA LEU A 161 8.72 -1.12 3.00
C LEU A 161 8.14 -0.68 1.64
N ALA A 162 7.14 -1.39 1.12
CA ALA A 162 6.47 -1.02 -0.13
C ALA A 162 5.94 0.42 -0.08
N GLU A 163 5.35 0.86 1.04
CA GLU A 163 4.86 2.25 1.16
C GLU A 163 5.99 3.27 1.13
N VAL A 164 7.12 2.93 1.74
CA VAL A 164 8.31 3.79 1.70
C VAL A 164 8.86 3.87 0.28
N SER A 165 8.86 2.75 -0.45
CA SER A 165 9.22 2.70 -1.87
C SER A 165 8.31 3.60 -2.71
N HIS A 166 7.00 3.51 -2.50
CA HIS A 166 5.99 4.37 -3.12
C HIS A 166 6.18 5.85 -2.79
N TYR A 167 6.41 6.19 -1.51
CA TYR A 167 6.72 7.56 -1.09
C TYR A 167 7.90 8.13 -1.86
N TRP A 168 8.98 7.36 -1.99
CA TRP A 168 10.17 7.78 -2.73
C TRP A 168 9.94 7.92 -4.23
N CYS A 169 8.95 7.23 -4.82
CA CYS A 169 8.57 7.48 -6.21
C CYS A 169 8.07 8.91 -6.44
N HIS A 170 7.38 9.49 -5.45
CA HIS A 170 6.90 10.86 -5.49
C HIS A 170 7.95 11.89 -5.04
N ASN A 171 8.82 11.51 -4.11
CA ASN A 171 9.62 12.48 -3.37
C ASN A 171 11.13 12.46 -3.68
N ALA A 172 11.70 11.38 -4.21
CA ALA A 172 13.14 11.27 -4.38
C ALA A 172 13.71 12.36 -5.31
N THR A 173 14.74 13.05 -4.85
CA THR A 173 15.55 14.03 -5.59
C THR A 173 17.00 13.54 -5.69
N GLU A 174 17.87 14.30 -6.35
CA GLU A 174 19.30 13.99 -6.47
C GLU A 174 20.02 13.92 -5.10
N GLU A 175 19.49 14.61 -4.09
CA GLU A 175 19.95 14.53 -2.70
C GLU A 175 19.76 13.12 -2.10
N ASN A 176 18.85 12.32 -2.67
CA ASN A 176 18.59 10.94 -2.25
C ASN A 176 19.30 9.93 -3.17
N SER A 177 20.58 10.15 -3.45
CA SER A 177 21.37 9.38 -4.42
C SER A 177 21.33 7.86 -4.20
N CYS A 178 21.34 7.40 -2.94
CA CYS A 178 21.20 5.99 -2.57
C CYS A 178 19.81 5.43 -2.94
N ILE A 179 18.73 6.17 -2.66
CA ILE A 179 17.37 5.78 -3.04
C ILE A 179 17.26 5.71 -4.57
N LEU A 180 17.75 6.72 -5.29
CA LEU A 180 17.76 6.71 -6.74
C LEU A 180 18.59 5.55 -7.30
N TRP A 181 19.68 5.17 -6.64
CA TRP A 181 20.45 3.99 -7.01
C TRP A 181 19.63 2.71 -6.86
N LEU A 182 18.95 2.51 -5.72
CA LEU A 182 18.06 1.36 -5.49
C LEU A 182 16.93 1.31 -6.54
N GLN A 183 16.35 2.46 -6.88
CA GLN A 183 15.30 2.58 -7.90
C GLN A 183 15.80 2.22 -9.30
N ARG A 184 17.01 2.64 -9.67
CA ARG A 184 17.62 2.30 -10.97
C ARG A 184 17.92 0.81 -11.12
N HIS A 185 18.18 0.11 -10.02
CA HIS A 185 18.48 -1.32 -10.02
C HIS A 185 17.26 -2.20 -9.73
N GLY A 186 16.06 -1.61 -9.62
CA GLY A 186 14.83 -2.37 -9.37
C GLY A 186 14.74 -2.96 -7.95
N ILE A 187 15.53 -2.47 -6.99
CA ILE A 187 15.41 -2.84 -5.56
C ILE A 187 14.31 -2.01 -4.89
N LEU A 188 14.06 -0.81 -5.39
CA LEU A 188 12.87 -0.03 -5.07
C LEU A 188 12.17 0.32 -6.38
N LEU A 189 10.89 0.65 -6.30
CA LEU A 189 10.09 1.01 -7.45
C LEU A 189 10.64 2.30 -8.06
N SER A 190 10.84 2.33 -9.37
CA SER A 190 11.33 3.54 -10.03
C SER A 190 10.23 4.60 -10.18
N LYS A 191 10.63 5.88 -10.14
CA LYS A 191 9.71 7.00 -10.40
C LYS A 191 9.04 6.90 -11.77
N ALA A 192 9.76 6.43 -12.78
CA ALA A 192 9.25 6.30 -14.14
C ALA A 192 8.16 5.22 -14.22
N HIS A 193 8.37 4.09 -13.55
CA HIS A 193 7.41 2.99 -13.47
C HIS A 193 6.12 3.43 -12.76
N HIS A 194 6.25 4.09 -11.60
CA HIS A 194 5.10 4.64 -10.88
C HIS A 194 4.35 5.72 -11.67
N LYS A 195 5.07 6.60 -12.37
CA LYS A 195 4.46 7.62 -13.21
C LYS A 195 3.62 7.00 -14.33
N ALA A 196 4.07 5.88 -14.89
CA ALA A 196 3.35 5.18 -15.94
C ALA A 196 2.03 4.55 -15.42
N HIS A 197 2.00 4.09 -14.17
CA HIS A 197 0.75 3.75 -13.47
C HIS A 197 -0.20 4.96 -13.36
N HIS A 198 0.27 6.12 -12.89
CA HIS A 198 -0.53 7.35 -12.89
C HIS A 198 -0.96 7.81 -14.30
N GLY A 199 -0.34 7.30 -15.35
CA GLY A 199 -0.62 7.61 -16.75
C GLY A 199 -1.59 6.65 -17.45
N SER A 200 -1.72 5.40 -16.97
CA SER A 200 -2.43 4.32 -17.69
C SER A 200 -3.42 3.56 -16.80
N ASP A 201 -4.48 3.02 -17.38
CA ASP A 201 -5.44 2.17 -16.67
C ASP A 201 -4.93 0.72 -16.57
N ASN A 202 -5.34 0.03 -15.50
CA ASN A 202 -5.17 -1.43 -15.35
C ASN A 202 -3.72 -1.93 -15.49
N THR A 203 -2.74 -1.14 -15.08
CA THR A 203 -1.34 -1.52 -15.18
C THR A 203 -0.49 -0.96 -14.03
N GLN A 204 0.63 -1.63 -13.76
CA GLN A 204 1.71 -1.14 -12.90
C GLN A 204 1.28 -0.85 -11.44
N TYR A 205 0.51 -1.76 -10.86
CA TYR A 205 -0.02 -1.60 -9.50
C TYR A 205 0.99 -1.97 -8.42
N ALA A 206 1.95 -2.83 -8.71
CA ALA A 206 2.99 -3.19 -7.75
C ALA A 206 3.86 -1.98 -7.42
N PHE A 207 4.12 -1.79 -6.12
CA PHE A 207 4.77 -0.57 -5.64
C PHE A 207 5.94 -0.77 -4.69
N LEU A 208 6.42 -2.01 -4.51
CA LEU A 208 7.68 -2.25 -3.82
C LEU A 208 8.86 -2.15 -4.80
N ASN A 209 8.81 -2.89 -5.91
CA ASN A 209 9.81 -2.91 -6.96
C ASN A 209 9.22 -3.07 -8.38
N GLY A 210 7.97 -3.52 -8.50
CA GLY A 210 7.27 -3.64 -9.78
C GLY A 210 7.54 -4.95 -10.54
N MET A 211 8.30 -5.89 -9.97
CA MET A 211 8.65 -7.16 -10.61
C MET A 211 7.41 -8.01 -10.93
N THR A 212 6.36 -7.88 -10.12
CA THR A 212 5.18 -8.73 -10.20
C THR A 212 4.06 -8.17 -11.08
N ASP A 213 4.25 -6.97 -11.63
CA ASP A 213 3.27 -6.32 -12.48
C ASP A 213 2.87 -7.10 -13.74
N PRO A 214 3.74 -7.85 -14.45
CA PRO A 214 3.28 -8.64 -15.58
C PRO A 214 2.11 -9.57 -15.24
N LEU A 215 2.13 -10.18 -14.04
CA LEU A 215 1.04 -11.01 -13.55
C LEU A 215 -0.16 -10.17 -13.09
N ILE A 216 0.09 -9.09 -12.34
CA ILE A 216 -0.99 -8.23 -11.85
C ILE A 216 -1.74 -7.57 -13.02
N ASN A 217 -1.05 -7.16 -14.07
CA ASN A 217 -1.65 -6.56 -15.27
C ASN A 217 -2.58 -7.53 -15.98
N VAL A 218 -2.25 -8.84 -16.03
CA VAL A 218 -3.15 -9.87 -16.58
C VAL A 218 -4.42 -9.99 -15.72
N ILE A 219 -4.26 -9.97 -14.39
CA ILE A 219 -5.39 -10.00 -13.46
C ILE A 219 -6.25 -8.74 -13.63
N ALA A 220 -5.65 -7.56 -13.63
CA ALA A 220 -6.33 -6.29 -13.81
C ALA A 220 -7.08 -6.21 -15.14
N GLY A 221 -6.44 -6.59 -16.25
CA GLY A 221 -7.08 -6.60 -17.56
C GLY A 221 -8.31 -7.51 -17.64
N LYS A 222 -8.36 -8.56 -16.81
CA LYS A 222 -9.50 -9.49 -16.75
C LYS A 222 -10.62 -9.04 -15.80
N TYR A 223 -10.28 -8.45 -14.66
CA TYR A 223 -11.22 -8.22 -13.56
C TYR A 223 -11.53 -6.75 -13.28
N CYS A 224 -10.71 -5.82 -13.79
CA CYS A 224 -10.85 -4.39 -13.54
C CYS A 224 -11.33 -3.65 -14.80
N LYS A 225 -12.26 -2.72 -14.62
CA LYS A 225 -12.79 -1.89 -15.72
C LYS A 225 -11.93 -0.66 -16.02
N GLY A 226 -10.84 -0.46 -15.27
CA GLY A 226 -10.07 0.78 -15.26
C GLY A 226 -10.59 1.74 -14.19
N TYR A 227 -9.69 2.48 -13.57
CA TYR A 227 -10.03 3.44 -12.51
C TYR A 227 -9.97 4.90 -13.00
N LYS A 228 -9.26 5.20 -14.09
CA LYS A 228 -9.11 6.58 -14.60
C LYS A 228 -10.40 7.18 -15.12
N ASN A 229 -11.25 6.34 -15.71
CA ASN A 229 -12.58 6.73 -16.17
C ASN A 229 -13.68 6.57 -15.12
N HIS A 230 -13.29 6.23 -13.88
CA HIS A 230 -14.20 6.04 -12.75
C HIS A 230 -13.69 6.81 -11.52
N ALA A 231 -12.93 6.15 -10.63
CA ALA A 231 -12.43 6.73 -9.39
C ALA A 231 -11.71 8.08 -9.58
N ASP A 232 -10.82 8.21 -10.56
CA ASP A 232 -10.09 9.46 -10.82
C ASP A 232 -11.01 10.60 -11.26
N GLN A 233 -12.12 10.29 -11.96
CA GLN A 233 -13.09 11.33 -12.36
C GLN A 233 -13.77 11.94 -11.14
N HIS A 234 -14.09 11.13 -10.13
CA HIS A 234 -14.68 11.59 -8.88
C HIS A 234 -13.72 12.55 -8.16
N THR A 235 -12.45 12.16 -8.05
CA THR A 235 -11.39 12.97 -7.43
C THR A 235 -11.16 14.28 -8.19
N LYS A 236 -11.02 14.23 -9.53
CA LYS A 236 -10.83 15.41 -10.38
C LYS A 236 -11.98 16.40 -10.24
N ARG A 237 -13.22 15.92 -10.24
CA ARG A 237 -14.40 16.79 -10.11
C ARG A 237 -14.49 17.43 -8.73
N TYR A 238 -14.17 16.67 -7.68
CA TYR A 238 -14.08 17.20 -6.32
C TYR A 238 -13.04 18.32 -6.20
N GLN A 239 -11.83 18.15 -6.76
CA GLN A 239 -10.81 19.20 -6.74
C GLN A 239 -11.27 20.47 -7.47
N LYS A 240 -11.89 20.32 -8.64
CA LYS A 240 -12.44 21.45 -9.40
C LYS A 240 -13.56 22.20 -8.66
N ASN A 241 -14.25 21.56 -7.74
CA ASN A 241 -15.31 22.21 -6.97
C ASN A 241 -14.79 22.90 -5.69
N ARG A 242 -13.54 22.62 -5.29
CA ARG A 242 -12.93 23.15 -4.06
C ARG A 242 -12.02 24.35 -4.29
N TYR A 243 -11.65 24.60 -5.56
CA TYR A 243 -10.83 25.70 -6.05
C TYR A 243 -11.52 26.33 -7.26
#